data_AF-A0AAD7BSY2-F1
#
_entry.id   AF-A0AAD7BSY2-F1
#
_cell.length_a   1.000
_cell.length_b   1.000
_cell.length_c   1.000
_cell.angle_alpha   90.00
_cell.angle_beta   90.00
_cell.angle_gamma   90.00
#
_symmetry.space_group_name_H-M   'P 1'
#
loop_
_entity.id
_entity.type
_entity.pdbx_description
1 polymer ?
#
loop_
_entity_poly.entity_id
_entity_poly.type
_entity_poly.pdbx_seq_one_letter_code
_entity_poly.pdbx_strand_id
1 'polypeptide(L)'
;FGVDIGVGYDIGCHFCTTLDKSELGPKAREARLRCLVGSFHGHAHNRLCQVCFLALYVKGLGIEDLEGCERRFSRSNALAGCSRRASRFHRQQEITGYFKHMDDYDVYASLATFLCSNYEQSLKILDDEPIVRQMMRDEDVVDGEEFVQALADETVYLQELWKSSKKAEDTPETRYQRALTCESSAHLFCLYLTRVCRAKVTACRAAVRQSRSDDAAFTPGKTKADMALRHALEKRERSAMALADIEQELGITTRWTPTSPSYIAAKEEARSLEYQRALDRLELLVVERLFELTKMNQSGTGYKMRKHIAKSLQARSKAVRSAVAKYNAAAAAVTPPRDHVDIEQVLEYAFLADFDLLRHSHHEVHRQYWARPAYRAVMNRWFRLERAREEIKRLDVEIRRFVTWMRDESVFLHKRERELRWTEGKTEQQVEDDHALAVHLAEYRERRGRFEQSHMMRLHTLKRRWGTRCTASLTPG
;
A
#
# COMPACT_ATOMS: atom_id res chain seq x y z
N PHE A 1 -2.44 27.56 -1.55
CA PHE A 1 -2.57 26.30 -2.33
C PHE A 1 -3.72 26.50 -3.31
N GLY A 2 -3.48 26.30 -4.61
CA GLY A 2 -4.46 26.56 -5.67
C GLY A 2 -5.45 25.42 -5.86
N VAL A 3 -6.13 25.42 -7.01
CA VAL A 3 -6.98 24.33 -7.49
C VAL A 3 -6.14 23.22 -8.14
N ASP A 4 -6.71 22.03 -8.34
CA ASP A 4 -6.09 20.88 -9.04
C ASP A 4 -4.82 20.32 -8.37
N ILE A 5 -4.89 20.09 -7.04
CA ILE A 5 -3.76 19.55 -6.27
C ILE A 5 -3.90 18.04 -6.07
N GLY A 6 -2.84 17.30 -6.43
CA GLY A 6 -2.65 15.90 -6.05
C GLY A 6 -1.89 15.78 -4.73
N VAL A 7 -2.40 14.97 -3.79
CA VAL A 7 -1.78 14.71 -2.49
C VAL A 7 -1.45 13.22 -2.38
N GLY A 8 -0.16 12.90 -2.34
CA GLY A 8 0.32 11.55 -2.07
C GLY A 8 0.18 11.18 -0.60
N TYR A 9 -0.44 10.04 -0.34
CA TYR A 9 -0.51 9.43 0.98
C TYR A 9 -0.68 7.91 0.84
N ASP A 10 0.04 7.11 1.63
CA ASP A 10 -0.02 5.63 1.58
C ASP A 10 -1.45 5.09 1.66
N ILE A 11 -2.29 5.74 2.45
CA ILE A 11 -3.70 5.38 2.62
C ILE A 11 -4.64 6.32 1.85
N GLY A 12 -4.16 6.94 0.77
CA GLY A 12 -4.88 7.95 -0.02
C GLY A 12 -6.29 7.53 -0.42
N CYS A 13 -6.49 6.24 -0.73
CA CYS A 13 -7.80 5.68 -1.05
C CYS A 13 -8.80 5.74 0.12
N HIS A 14 -8.37 5.40 1.34
CA HIS A 14 -9.20 5.50 2.54
C HIS A 14 -9.32 6.95 3.02
N PHE A 15 -8.23 7.71 2.95
CA PHE A 15 -8.19 9.11 3.34
C PHE A 15 -9.17 9.94 2.52
N CYS A 16 -9.30 9.67 1.21
CA CYS A 16 -10.30 10.30 0.34
C CYS A 16 -11.72 10.17 0.92
N THR A 17 -12.09 8.97 1.38
CA THR A 17 -13.41 8.72 2.00
C THR A 17 -13.60 9.53 3.28
N THR A 18 -12.55 9.63 4.11
CA THR A 18 -12.59 10.43 5.34
C THR A 18 -12.72 11.91 5.03
N LEU A 19 -11.96 12.41 4.05
CA LEU A 19 -12.01 13.79 3.61
C LEU A 19 -13.40 14.16 3.08
N ASP A 20 -13.98 13.32 2.23
CA ASP A 20 -15.31 13.54 1.66
C ASP A 20 -16.43 13.62 2.70
N LYS A 21 -16.29 12.86 3.80
CA LYS A 21 -17.23 12.84 4.92
C LYS A 21 -16.99 13.94 5.96
N SER A 22 -15.87 14.65 5.86
CA SER A 22 -15.53 15.75 6.76
C SER A 22 -16.19 17.07 6.34
N GLU A 23 -16.16 18.05 7.23
CA GLU A 23 -16.56 19.44 6.92
C GLU A 23 -15.73 20.07 5.80
N LEU A 24 -14.55 19.52 5.50
CA LEU A 24 -13.68 19.98 4.40
C LEU A 24 -14.04 19.35 3.05
N GLY A 25 -14.89 18.32 3.02
CA GLY A 25 -15.27 17.60 1.80
C GLY A 25 -15.78 18.52 0.67
N PRO A 26 -16.73 19.45 0.93
CA PRO A 26 -17.18 20.40 -0.08
C PRO A 26 -16.05 21.26 -0.65
N LYS A 27 -15.18 21.79 0.22
CA LYS A 27 -14.02 22.63 -0.19
C LYS A 27 -13.00 21.83 -0.99
N ALA A 28 -12.74 20.59 -0.60
CA ALA A 28 -11.84 19.70 -1.31
C ALA A 28 -12.34 19.38 -2.72
N ARG A 29 -13.66 19.14 -2.88
CA ARG A 29 -14.28 18.92 -4.20
C ARG A 29 -14.27 20.17 -5.07
N GLU A 30 -14.57 21.33 -4.50
CA GLU A 30 -14.49 22.62 -5.20
C GLU A 30 -13.07 22.90 -5.71
N ALA A 31 -12.06 22.62 -4.88
CA ALA A 31 -10.65 22.75 -5.23
C ALA A 31 -10.13 21.63 -6.16
N ARG A 32 -10.96 20.61 -6.47
CA ARG A 32 -10.57 19.40 -7.23
C ARG A 32 -9.35 18.69 -6.64
N LEU A 33 -9.30 18.60 -5.31
CA LEU A 33 -8.24 17.88 -4.60
C LEU A 33 -8.30 16.38 -4.94
N ARG A 34 -7.17 15.80 -5.30
CA ARG A 34 -7.03 14.36 -5.56
C ARG A 34 -6.13 13.73 -4.50
N CYS A 35 -6.68 12.84 -3.68
CA CYS A 35 -5.86 11.95 -2.87
C CYS A 35 -5.29 10.86 -3.76
N LEU A 36 -4.02 10.50 -3.58
CA LEU A 36 -3.28 9.57 -4.42
C LEU A 36 -2.41 8.68 -3.57
N VAL A 37 -2.04 7.53 -4.11
CA VAL A 37 -1.14 6.58 -3.44
C VAL A 37 0.21 6.62 -4.16
N GLY A 38 1.29 6.65 -3.39
CA GLY A 38 2.66 6.63 -3.91
C GLY A 38 2.93 5.38 -4.74
N SER A 39 3.85 5.47 -5.70
CA SER A 39 4.10 4.37 -6.65
C SER A 39 4.61 3.11 -5.95
N PHE A 40 5.34 3.26 -4.84
CA PHE A 40 5.85 2.11 -4.10
C PHE A 40 4.74 1.39 -3.34
N HIS A 41 3.88 2.15 -2.67
CA HIS A 41 2.74 1.62 -1.93
C HIS A 41 1.65 1.13 -2.85
N GLY A 42 1.47 1.78 -3.99
CA GLY A 42 0.42 1.55 -4.95
C GLY A 42 0.26 0.10 -5.41
N HIS A 43 1.38 -0.60 -5.60
CA HIS A 43 1.38 -2.03 -5.96
C HIS A 43 0.81 -2.96 -4.88
N ALA A 44 0.77 -2.48 -3.64
CA ALA A 44 0.20 -3.16 -2.49
C ALA A 44 -1.31 -2.88 -2.29
N HIS A 45 -1.95 -2.13 -3.19
CA HIS A 45 -3.40 -1.93 -3.17
C HIS A 45 -4.10 -2.81 -4.19
N ASN A 46 -5.38 -3.07 -3.96
CA ASN A 46 -6.20 -3.79 -4.94
C ASN A 46 -6.33 -3.02 -6.27
N ARG A 47 -6.68 -3.73 -7.36
CA ARG A 47 -6.72 -3.17 -8.72
C ARG A 47 -7.66 -1.96 -8.82
N LEU A 48 -8.82 -2.00 -8.17
CA LEU A 48 -9.76 -0.86 -8.16
C LEU A 48 -9.12 0.39 -7.56
N CYS A 49 -8.41 0.21 -6.45
CA CYS A 49 -7.65 1.29 -5.84
C CYS A 49 -6.51 1.75 -6.75
N GLN A 50 -5.82 0.82 -7.42
CA GLN A 50 -4.74 1.18 -8.33
C GLN A 50 -5.22 2.08 -9.48
N VAL A 51 -6.29 1.69 -10.18
CA VAL A 51 -6.82 2.47 -11.31
C VAL A 51 -7.34 3.85 -10.88
N CYS A 52 -7.84 3.98 -9.66
CA CYS A 52 -8.38 5.25 -9.15
C CYS A 52 -7.33 6.20 -8.56
N PHE A 53 -6.27 5.66 -7.94
CA PHE A 53 -5.38 6.41 -7.04
C PHE A 53 -3.89 6.39 -7.41
N LEU A 54 -3.43 5.54 -8.34
CA LEU A 54 -2.02 5.59 -8.79
C LEU A 54 -1.75 6.84 -9.62
N ALA A 55 -0.63 7.51 -9.34
CA ALA A 55 -0.15 8.65 -10.12
C ALA A 55 -0.03 8.34 -11.62
N LEU A 56 0.32 7.09 -11.98
CA LEU A 56 0.44 6.66 -13.38
C LEU A 56 -0.81 6.98 -14.21
N TYR A 57 -2.01 6.78 -13.64
CA TYR A 57 -3.27 6.95 -14.36
C TYR A 57 -3.87 8.36 -14.19
N VAL A 58 -3.23 9.25 -13.44
CA VAL A 58 -3.74 10.59 -13.15
C VAL A 58 -2.96 11.63 -13.96
N LYS A 59 -3.68 12.40 -14.78
CA LYS A 59 -3.13 13.49 -15.60
C LYS A 59 -2.58 14.60 -14.70
N GLY A 60 -1.45 15.19 -15.10
CA GLY A 60 -0.84 16.38 -14.50
C GLY A 60 0.26 16.09 -13.48
N LEU A 61 0.41 14.85 -13.03
CA LEU A 61 1.45 14.49 -12.06
C LEU A 61 2.82 14.22 -12.66
N GLY A 62 2.93 14.10 -13.98
CA GLY A 62 4.18 13.71 -14.61
C GLY A 62 4.61 12.31 -14.14
N ILE A 63 5.91 12.10 -13.94
CA ILE A 63 6.46 10.81 -13.47
C ILE A 63 6.71 10.78 -11.96
N GLU A 64 6.11 11.71 -11.21
CA GLU A 64 6.27 11.81 -9.76
C GLU A 64 5.85 10.52 -9.06
N ASP A 65 6.68 10.04 -8.13
CA ASP A 65 6.42 8.80 -7.39
C ASP A 65 5.66 9.04 -6.09
N LEU A 66 5.61 10.30 -5.62
CA LEU A 66 4.99 10.74 -4.37
C LEU A 66 5.63 10.14 -3.11
N GLU A 67 6.88 9.67 -3.18
CA GLU A 67 7.62 9.02 -2.09
C GLU A 67 8.61 9.97 -1.38
N GLY A 68 8.42 11.29 -1.53
CA GLY A 68 9.35 12.32 -1.05
C GLY A 68 9.46 12.34 0.48
N CYS A 69 8.34 12.15 1.17
CA CYS A 69 8.26 12.18 2.63
C CYS A 69 8.99 10.98 3.25
N GLU A 70 8.76 9.79 2.71
CA GLU A 70 9.32 8.51 3.13
C GLU A 70 10.84 8.56 3.02
N ARG A 71 11.36 9.05 1.88
CA ARG A 71 12.80 9.25 1.67
C ARG A 71 13.39 10.22 2.70
N ARG A 72 12.71 11.34 2.96
CA ARG A 72 13.18 12.34 3.93
C ARG A 72 13.19 11.80 5.37
N PHE A 73 12.12 11.16 5.83
CA PHE A 73 12.06 10.59 7.16
C PHE A 73 13.00 9.38 7.33
N SER A 74 13.17 8.58 6.28
CA SER A 74 14.13 7.47 6.27
C SER A 74 15.57 7.96 6.54
N ARG A 75 16.00 9.05 5.91
CA ARG A 75 17.32 9.66 6.18
C ARG A 75 17.45 10.13 7.63
N SER A 76 16.37 10.67 8.22
CA SER A 76 16.37 11.14 9.61
C SER A 76 16.61 10.03 10.65
N ASN A 77 16.48 8.75 10.27
CA ASN A 77 16.84 7.63 11.16
C ASN A 77 18.30 7.66 11.62
N ALA A 78 19.19 8.36 10.91
CA ALA A 78 20.56 8.62 11.36
C ALA A 78 20.61 9.28 12.75
N LEU A 79 19.59 10.07 13.11
CA LEU A 79 19.49 10.72 14.42
C LEU A 79 19.12 9.77 15.56
N ALA A 80 18.58 8.58 15.26
CA ALA A 80 18.09 7.69 16.30
C ALA A 80 19.20 7.23 17.25
N GLY A 81 20.43 7.09 16.74
CA GLY A 81 21.59 6.70 17.55
C GLY A 81 22.05 7.76 18.54
N CYS A 82 22.28 8.98 18.05
CA CYS A 82 22.80 10.09 18.87
C CYS A 82 21.76 10.64 19.85
N SER A 83 20.50 10.73 19.43
CA SER A 83 19.44 11.38 20.22
C SER A 83 18.77 10.47 21.24
N ARG A 84 19.12 9.16 21.28
CA ARG A 84 18.49 8.16 22.15
C ARG A 84 18.64 8.49 23.64
N ARG A 85 19.83 8.97 24.04
CA ARG A 85 20.14 9.32 25.43
C ARG A 85 20.15 10.83 25.68
N ALA A 86 19.88 11.64 24.66
CA ALA A 86 19.81 13.08 24.77
C ALA A 86 18.60 13.51 25.63
N SER A 87 18.76 14.62 26.36
CA SER A 87 17.62 15.30 27.00
C SER A 87 16.64 15.80 25.93
N ARG A 88 15.42 16.15 26.34
CA ARG A 88 14.40 16.71 25.41
C ARG A 88 14.95 17.91 24.62
N PHE A 89 15.63 18.82 25.30
CA PHE A 89 16.20 20.02 24.69
C PHE A 89 17.26 19.66 23.64
N HIS A 90 18.24 18.83 23.99
CA HIS A 90 19.29 18.43 23.06
C HIS A 90 18.75 17.63 21.87
N ARG A 91 17.76 16.75 22.10
CA ARG A 91 17.09 16.03 21.01
C ARG A 91 16.42 16.98 20.02
N GLN A 92 15.73 18.02 20.49
CA GLN A 92 15.10 19.02 19.61
C GLN A 92 16.16 19.83 18.84
N GLN A 93 17.27 20.18 19.50
CA GLN A 93 18.38 20.89 18.88
C GLN A 93 19.05 20.05 17.79
N GLU A 94 19.31 18.76 18.06
CA GLU A 94 19.88 17.81 17.08
C GLU A 94 18.98 17.63 15.86
N ILE A 95 17.67 17.43 16.08
CA ILE A 95 16.68 17.32 14.99
C ILE A 95 16.67 18.59 14.14
N THR A 96 16.63 19.76 14.78
CA THR A 96 16.61 21.04 14.07
C THR A 96 17.90 21.26 13.27
N GLY A 97 19.06 21.01 13.90
CA GLY A 97 20.36 21.14 13.25
C GLY A 97 20.52 20.21 12.06
N TYR A 98 20.03 18.97 12.18
CA TYR A 98 20.03 18.00 11.09
C TYR A 98 19.21 18.48 9.89
N PHE A 99 17.97 18.92 10.10
CA PHE A 99 17.15 19.40 8.98
C PHE A 99 17.67 20.69 8.37
N LYS A 100 18.25 21.61 9.15
CA LYS A 100 18.94 22.79 8.63
C LYS A 100 20.14 22.40 7.77
N HIS A 101 20.99 21.50 8.26
CA HIS A 101 22.15 21.02 7.51
C HIS A 101 21.73 20.30 6.22
N MET A 102 20.72 19.44 6.30
CA MET A 102 20.15 18.77 5.13
C MET A 102 19.61 19.76 4.10
N ASP A 103 18.90 20.80 4.51
CA ASP A 103 18.36 21.81 3.59
C ASP A 103 19.49 22.57 2.87
N ASP A 104 20.45 23.08 3.65
CA ASP A 104 21.55 23.92 3.14
C ASP A 104 22.53 23.13 2.26
N TYR A 105 22.88 21.90 2.63
CA TYR A 105 24.03 21.19 2.04
C TYR A 105 23.67 19.93 1.25
N ASP A 106 22.45 19.40 1.37
CA ASP A 106 22.04 18.18 0.65
C ASP A 106 20.88 18.49 -0.33
N VAL A 107 19.75 18.97 0.18
CA VAL A 107 18.56 19.28 -0.63
C VAL A 107 18.85 20.38 -1.62
N TYR A 108 19.29 21.55 -1.15
CA TYR A 108 19.55 22.68 -2.04
C TYR A 108 20.62 22.35 -3.08
N ALA A 109 21.77 21.85 -2.61
CA ALA A 109 22.91 21.46 -3.46
C ALA A 109 22.55 20.40 -4.53
N SER A 110 21.52 19.59 -4.30
CA SER A 110 21.05 18.56 -5.22
C SER A 110 19.89 18.99 -6.13
N LEU A 111 19.28 20.16 -5.95
CA LEU A 111 18.10 20.60 -6.72
C LEU A 111 18.31 20.53 -8.24
N ALA A 112 19.39 21.11 -8.77
CA ALA A 112 19.67 21.03 -10.20
C ALA A 112 19.89 19.58 -10.67
N THR A 113 20.50 18.73 -9.83
CA THR A 113 20.66 17.30 -10.17
C THR A 113 19.33 16.59 -10.20
N PHE A 114 18.43 16.86 -9.25
CA PHE A 114 17.10 16.30 -9.22
C PHE A 114 16.33 16.68 -10.50
N LEU A 115 16.27 17.98 -10.83
CA LEU A 115 15.62 18.47 -12.06
C LEU A 115 16.23 17.85 -13.32
N CYS A 116 17.56 17.85 -13.45
CA CYS A 116 18.23 17.27 -14.61
C CYS A 116 17.98 15.77 -14.72
N SER A 117 18.07 15.02 -13.60
CA SER A 117 17.88 13.57 -13.60
C SER A 117 16.46 13.18 -14.01
N ASN A 118 15.44 13.90 -13.51
CA ASN A 118 14.06 13.68 -13.91
C ASN A 118 13.84 14.02 -15.39
N TYR A 119 14.50 15.07 -15.90
CA TYR A 119 14.45 15.42 -17.32
C TYR A 119 15.04 14.30 -18.18
N GLU A 120 16.25 13.82 -17.84
CA GLU A 120 16.90 12.72 -18.54
C GLU A 120 16.10 11.43 -18.46
N GLN A 121 15.52 11.12 -17.30
CA GLN A 121 14.65 9.96 -17.12
C GLN A 121 13.41 10.05 -18.02
N SER A 122 12.80 11.24 -18.11
CA SER A 122 11.62 11.46 -18.96
C SER A 122 11.98 11.31 -20.43
N LEU A 123 13.09 11.88 -20.89
CA LEU A 123 13.56 11.71 -22.28
C LEU A 123 13.85 10.25 -22.63
N LYS A 124 14.46 9.48 -21.70
CA LYS A 124 14.71 8.05 -21.88
C LYS A 124 13.41 7.25 -21.96
N ILE A 125 12.40 7.58 -21.16
CA ILE A 125 11.07 6.97 -21.28
C ILE A 125 10.48 7.25 -22.67
N LEU A 126 10.64 8.47 -23.18
CA LEU A 126 10.15 8.83 -24.52
C LEU A 126 10.90 8.11 -25.65
N ASP A 127 12.14 7.66 -25.43
CA ASP A 127 12.88 6.85 -26.41
C ASP A 127 12.21 5.48 -26.64
N ASP A 128 11.39 4.99 -25.69
CA ASP A 128 10.64 3.73 -25.83
C ASP A 128 9.38 3.88 -26.70
N GLU A 129 9.02 5.09 -27.15
CA GLU A 129 7.80 5.32 -27.95
C GLU A 129 7.67 4.41 -29.19
N PRO A 130 8.71 4.17 -30.00
CA PRO A 130 8.61 3.26 -31.14
C PRO A 130 8.27 1.82 -30.73
N ILE A 131 8.80 1.38 -29.58
CA ILE A 131 8.53 0.05 -29.02
C ILE A 131 7.08 -0.03 -28.58
N VAL A 132 6.59 0.97 -27.86
CA VAL A 132 5.18 1.01 -27.42
C VAL A 132 4.25 1.04 -28.62
N ARG A 133 4.56 1.80 -29.67
CA ARG A 133 3.78 1.81 -30.92
C ARG A 133 3.79 0.47 -31.64
N GLN A 134 4.89 -0.28 -31.59
CA GLN A 134 4.92 -1.65 -32.11
C GLN A 134 4.01 -2.57 -31.29
N MET A 135 4.12 -2.51 -29.95
CA MET A 135 3.27 -3.32 -29.07
C MET A 135 1.78 -2.98 -29.21
N MET A 136 1.45 -1.71 -29.47
CA MET A 136 0.07 -1.29 -29.79
C MET A 136 -0.43 -1.97 -31.07
N ARG A 137 0.40 -2.03 -32.13
CA ARG A 137 0.05 -2.76 -33.36
C ARG A 137 -0.11 -4.25 -33.12
N ASP A 138 0.74 -4.85 -32.28
CA ASP A 138 0.68 -6.29 -31.98
C ASP A 138 -0.61 -6.67 -31.21
N GLU A 139 -1.21 -5.72 -30.49
CA GLU A 139 -2.48 -5.87 -29.77
C GLU A 139 -3.68 -5.22 -30.51
N ASP A 140 -3.52 -4.88 -31.80
CA ASP A 140 -4.54 -4.25 -32.65
C ASP A 140 -5.11 -2.91 -32.12
N VAL A 141 -4.32 -2.17 -31.34
CA VAL A 141 -4.69 -0.84 -30.80
C VAL A 141 -4.24 0.26 -31.76
N VAL A 142 -5.18 1.08 -32.22
CA VAL A 142 -4.91 2.16 -33.18
C VAL A 142 -4.58 3.46 -32.47
N ASP A 143 -5.35 3.79 -31.42
CA ASP A 143 -5.22 5.06 -30.68
C ASP A 143 -5.04 4.85 -29.18
N GLY A 144 -4.28 5.74 -28.55
CA GLY A 144 -4.10 5.77 -27.11
C GLY A 144 -5.37 6.09 -26.33
N GLU A 145 -6.37 6.72 -26.95
CA GLU A 145 -7.67 6.96 -26.31
C GLU A 145 -8.40 5.64 -25.97
N GLU A 146 -8.12 4.55 -26.72
CA GLU A 146 -8.61 3.21 -26.39
C GLU A 146 -8.10 2.73 -25.02
N PHE A 147 -6.90 3.13 -24.61
CA PHE A 147 -6.39 2.84 -23.27
C PHE A 147 -7.08 3.67 -22.18
N VAL A 148 -7.48 4.90 -22.47
CA VAL A 148 -8.26 5.74 -21.55
C VAL A 148 -9.64 5.12 -21.34
N GLN A 149 -10.29 4.69 -22.43
CA GLN A 149 -11.57 4.00 -22.37
C GLN A 149 -11.46 2.65 -21.66
N ALA A 150 -10.43 1.85 -21.96
CA ALA A 150 -10.15 0.58 -21.29
C ALA A 150 -10.01 0.74 -19.77
N LEU A 151 -9.31 1.79 -19.33
CA LEU A 151 -9.16 2.09 -17.90
C LEU A 151 -10.49 2.51 -17.25
N ALA A 152 -11.32 3.27 -17.98
CA ALA A 152 -12.66 3.65 -17.54
C ALA A 152 -13.59 2.43 -17.41
N ASP A 153 -13.60 1.55 -18.43
CA ASP A 153 -14.35 0.31 -18.45
C ASP A 153 -13.93 -0.61 -17.30
N GLU A 154 -12.61 -0.78 -17.09
CA GLU A 154 -12.06 -1.53 -15.95
C GLU A 154 -12.51 -0.94 -14.62
N THR A 155 -12.50 0.39 -14.49
CA THR A 155 -12.92 1.08 -13.25
C THR A 155 -14.40 0.85 -12.95
N VAL A 156 -15.27 1.02 -13.95
CA VAL A 156 -16.72 0.81 -13.80
C VAL A 156 -17.00 -0.65 -13.43
N TYR A 157 -16.41 -1.58 -14.15
CA TYR A 157 -16.55 -3.02 -13.90
C TYR A 157 -16.16 -3.38 -12.45
N LEU A 158 -14.98 -2.93 -12.01
CA LEU A 158 -14.50 -3.22 -10.66
C LEU A 158 -15.35 -2.55 -9.56
N GLN A 159 -15.92 -1.37 -9.81
CA GLN A 159 -16.82 -0.71 -8.87
C GLN A 159 -18.16 -1.45 -8.73
N GLU A 160 -18.76 -1.88 -9.83
CA GLU A 160 -19.99 -2.68 -9.82
C GLU A 160 -19.79 -4.00 -9.08
N LEU A 161 -18.64 -4.63 -9.33
CA LEU A 161 -18.26 -5.88 -8.68
C LEU A 161 -17.99 -5.71 -7.19
N TRP A 162 -17.36 -4.62 -6.79
CA TRP A 162 -17.19 -4.30 -5.37
C TRP A 162 -18.55 -4.09 -4.67
N LYS A 163 -19.48 -3.38 -5.32
CA LYS A 163 -20.84 -3.16 -4.80
C LYS A 163 -21.62 -4.47 -4.64
N SER A 164 -21.50 -5.40 -5.58
CA SER A 164 -22.17 -6.70 -5.50
C SER A 164 -21.56 -7.60 -4.42
N SER A 165 -20.23 -7.62 -4.30
CA SER A 165 -19.52 -8.38 -3.25
C SER A 165 -19.88 -7.90 -1.84
N LYS A 166 -19.96 -6.59 -1.62
CA LYS A 166 -20.28 -6.03 -0.30
C LYS A 166 -21.70 -6.39 0.18
N LYS A 167 -22.64 -6.58 -0.75
CA LYS A 167 -24.01 -6.99 -0.41
C LYS A 167 -24.09 -8.46 0.03
N ALA A 168 -23.20 -9.32 -0.48
CA ALA A 168 -23.20 -10.75 -0.17
C ALA A 168 -22.54 -11.10 1.18
N GLU A 169 -21.64 -10.25 1.70
CA GLU A 169 -20.87 -10.58 2.90
C GLU A 169 -21.66 -10.45 4.23
N ASP A 170 -22.79 -9.74 4.22
CA ASP A 170 -23.56 -9.37 5.43
C ASP A 170 -25.03 -9.81 5.36
N THR A 171 -25.32 -10.94 4.71
CA THR A 171 -26.68 -11.49 4.69
C THR A 171 -26.97 -12.24 6.00
N PRO A 172 -28.10 -11.96 6.68
CA PRO A 172 -28.47 -12.67 7.90
C PRO A 172 -28.59 -14.20 7.69
N GLU A 173 -28.92 -14.63 6.48
CA GLU A 173 -29.07 -16.03 6.06
C GLU A 173 -27.73 -16.79 6.07
N THR A 174 -26.64 -16.18 5.57
CA THR A 174 -25.30 -16.80 5.63
C THR A 174 -24.77 -16.86 7.05
N ARG A 175 -25.08 -15.84 7.88
CA ARG A 175 -24.76 -15.84 9.32
C ARG A 175 -25.44 -17.00 10.04
N TYR A 176 -26.74 -17.22 9.76
CA TYR A 176 -27.50 -18.32 10.33
C TYR A 176 -27.00 -19.70 9.88
N GLN A 177 -26.73 -19.89 8.58
CA GLN A 177 -26.19 -21.14 8.05
C GLN A 177 -24.83 -21.52 8.67
N ARG A 178 -23.95 -20.53 8.87
CA ARG A 178 -22.65 -20.75 9.54
C ARG A 178 -22.84 -21.14 11.00
N ALA A 179 -23.78 -20.53 11.70
CA ALA A 179 -24.10 -20.88 13.08
C ALA A 179 -24.60 -22.33 13.19
N LEU A 180 -25.50 -22.77 12.28
CA LEU A 180 -25.97 -24.16 12.21
C LEU A 180 -24.82 -25.15 11.99
N THR A 181 -23.90 -24.83 11.08
CA THR A 181 -22.74 -25.67 10.78
C THR A 181 -21.75 -25.71 11.95
N CYS A 182 -21.58 -24.60 12.66
CA CYS A 182 -20.75 -24.51 13.86
C CYS A 182 -21.32 -25.35 15.02
N GLU A 183 -22.63 -25.29 15.26
CA GLU A 183 -23.31 -26.10 16.28
C GLU A 183 -23.20 -27.59 15.93
N SER A 184 -23.50 -27.97 14.69
CA SER A 184 -23.43 -29.36 14.23
C SER A 184 -22.01 -29.95 14.36
N SER A 185 -20.99 -29.18 13.97
CA SER A 185 -19.59 -29.62 14.08
C SER A 185 -19.12 -29.69 15.54
N ALA A 186 -19.52 -28.75 16.39
CA ALA A 186 -19.24 -28.80 17.82
C ALA A 186 -19.92 -30.01 18.49
N HIS A 187 -21.14 -30.33 18.08
CA HIS A 187 -21.87 -31.52 18.53
C HIS A 187 -21.14 -32.82 18.16
N LEU A 188 -20.78 -32.99 16.88
CA LEU A 188 -20.03 -34.18 16.41
C LEU A 188 -18.67 -34.33 17.09
N PHE A 189 -17.93 -33.23 17.28
CA PHE A 189 -16.66 -33.25 17.97
C PHE A 189 -16.80 -33.63 19.45
N CYS A 190 -17.83 -33.12 20.12
CA CYS A 190 -18.18 -33.50 21.49
C CYS A 190 -18.53 -34.99 21.60
N LEU A 191 -19.27 -35.55 20.64
CA LEU A 191 -19.57 -36.99 20.59
C LEU A 191 -18.30 -37.82 20.40
N TYR A 192 -17.41 -37.39 19.51
CA TYR A 192 -16.11 -38.05 19.29
C TYR A 192 -15.27 -38.08 20.57
N LEU A 193 -15.07 -36.93 21.23
CA LEU A 193 -14.28 -36.88 22.46
C LEU A 193 -14.93 -37.66 23.60
N THR A 194 -16.26 -37.65 23.71
CA THR A 194 -17.00 -38.49 24.66
C THR A 194 -16.68 -39.98 24.43
N ARG A 195 -16.65 -40.43 23.17
CA ARG A 195 -16.26 -41.82 22.83
C ARG A 195 -14.81 -42.11 23.21
N VAL A 196 -13.88 -41.21 22.93
CA VAL A 196 -12.45 -41.36 23.28
C VAL A 196 -12.25 -41.44 24.80
N CYS A 197 -12.87 -40.53 25.56
CA CYS A 197 -12.80 -40.55 27.02
C CYS A 197 -13.43 -41.82 27.59
N ARG A 198 -14.58 -42.26 27.06
CA ARG A 198 -15.25 -43.50 27.49
C ARG A 198 -14.39 -44.73 27.21
N ALA A 199 -13.76 -44.83 26.04
CA ALA A 199 -12.85 -45.91 25.70
C ALA A 199 -11.64 -45.98 26.64
N LYS A 200 -11.07 -44.83 27.01
CA LYS A 200 -9.99 -44.75 28.01
C LYS A 200 -10.43 -45.22 29.39
N VAL A 201 -11.58 -44.76 29.88
CA VAL A 201 -12.13 -45.20 31.17
C VAL A 201 -12.35 -46.71 31.18
N THR A 202 -12.87 -47.28 30.09
CA THR A 202 -13.03 -48.73 29.93
C THR A 202 -11.69 -49.46 29.95
N ALA A 203 -10.67 -48.96 29.23
CA ALA A 203 -9.33 -49.54 29.21
C ALA A 203 -8.64 -49.48 30.59
N CYS A 204 -8.74 -48.35 31.29
CA CYS A 204 -8.23 -48.21 32.65
C CYS A 204 -8.94 -49.16 33.63
N ARG A 205 -10.27 -49.28 33.55
CA ARG A 205 -11.04 -50.23 34.38
C ARG A 205 -10.67 -51.69 34.09
N ALA A 206 -10.36 -52.02 32.83
CA ALA A 206 -9.88 -53.35 32.45
C ALA A 206 -8.48 -53.63 33.02
N ALA A 207 -7.58 -52.63 33.00
CA ALA A 207 -6.24 -52.74 33.58
C ALA A 207 -6.28 -52.90 35.12
N VAL A 208 -7.13 -52.12 35.81
CA VAL A 208 -7.32 -52.23 37.28
C VAL A 208 -7.90 -53.59 37.67
N ARG A 209 -8.79 -54.19 36.85
CA ARG A 209 -9.32 -55.54 37.10
C ARG A 209 -8.26 -56.64 36.96
N GLN A 210 -7.16 -56.39 36.25
CA GLN A 210 -6.06 -57.35 36.08
C GLN A 210 -4.99 -57.22 37.18
N SER A 211 -4.85 -56.05 37.81
CA SER A 211 -3.95 -55.84 38.95
C SER A 211 -4.65 -56.15 40.29
N ARG A 212 -4.43 -57.33 40.86
CA ARG A 212 -4.90 -57.71 42.21
C ARG A 212 -4.07 -57.05 43.33
N SER A 213 -4.12 -55.72 43.45
CA SER A 213 -3.58 -55.01 44.62
C SER A 213 -4.50 -53.87 45.03
N ASP A 214 -4.96 -53.90 46.28
CA ASP A 214 -5.91 -52.95 46.88
C ASP A 214 -5.30 -51.60 47.28
N ASP A 215 -4.04 -51.32 46.96
CA ASP A 215 -3.39 -50.05 47.32
C ASP A 215 -3.04 -49.20 46.10
N ALA A 216 -4.02 -48.44 45.62
CA ALA A 216 -3.80 -47.09 45.08
C ALA A 216 -5.14 -46.36 44.99
N ALA A 217 -5.36 -45.38 45.86
CA ALA A 217 -6.40 -44.38 45.68
C ALA A 217 -6.15 -43.64 44.35
N PHE A 218 -6.76 -44.14 43.27
CA PHE A 218 -6.71 -43.51 41.96
C PHE A 218 -7.51 -42.22 42.00
N THR A 219 -6.82 -41.10 42.24
CA THR A 219 -7.34 -39.77 41.98
C THR A 219 -7.23 -39.56 40.47
N PRO A 220 -8.35 -39.39 39.74
CA PRO A 220 -8.27 -39.06 38.32
C PRO A 220 -7.74 -37.63 38.22
N GLY A 221 -6.43 -37.48 38.08
CA GLY A 221 -5.83 -36.21 37.71
C GLY A 221 -6.47 -35.77 36.39
N LYS A 222 -6.97 -34.52 36.34
CA LYS A 222 -7.61 -33.93 35.16
C LYS A 222 -6.73 -34.17 33.93
N THR A 223 -7.08 -35.15 33.09
CA THR A 223 -6.24 -35.48 31.95
C THR A 223 -6.41 -34.41 30.86
N LYS A 224 -5.42 -34.29 29.97
CA LYS A 224 -5.53 -33.44 28.78
C LYS A 224 -6.78 -33.74 27.94
N ALA A 225 -7.27 -34.99 27.98
CA ALA A 225 -8.50 -35.41 27.30
C ALA A 225 -9.77 -34.94 28.01
N ASP A 226 -9.80 -34.97 29.35
CA ASP A 226 -10.95 -34.46 30.12
C ASP A 226 -11.10 -32.94 29.99
N MET A 227 -9.98 -32.21 29.97
CA MET A 227 -9.98 -30.78 29.68
C MET A 227 -10.44 -30.48 28.25
N ALA A 228 -10.01 -31.27 27.26
CA ALA A 228 -10.47 -31.14 25.88
C ALA A 228 -11.98 -31.42 25.75
N LEU A 229 -12.52 -32.40 26.48
CA LEU A 229 -13.94 -32.70 26.51
C LEU A 229 -14.75 -31.56 27.14
N ARG A 230 -14.29 -30.98 28.26
CA ARG A 230 -14.93 -29.81 28.88
C ARG A 230 -14.99 -28.62 27.92
N HIS A 231 -13.88 -28.28 27.29
CA HIS A 231 -13.87 -27.21 26.29
C HIS A 231 -14.78 -27.49 25.08
N ALA A 232 -14.90 -28.76 24.66
CA ALA A 232 -15.81 -29.14 23.59
C ALA A 232 -17.29 -28.99 24.00
N LEU A 233 -17.65 -29.33 25.23
CA LEU A 233 -18.98 -29.13 25.79
C LEU A 233 -19.32 -27.64 25.89
N GLU A 234 -18.43 -26.83 26.47
CA GLU A 234 -18.59 -25.37 26.54
C GLU A 234 -18.69 -24.71 25.16
N LYS A 235 -17.96 -25.24 24.17
CA LYS A 235 -18.03 -24.75 22.79
C LYS A 235 -19.38 -25.08 22.17
N ARG A 236 -19.90 -26.28 22.39
CA ARG A 236 -21.23 -26.68 21.91
C ARG A 236 -22.32 -25.80 22.51
N GLU A 237 -22.28 -25.56 23.83
CA GLU A 237 -23.25 -24.72 24.51
C GLU A 237 -23.21 -23.28 24.00
N ARG A 238 -22.01 -22.68 23.88
CA ARG A 238 -21.84 -21.35 23.27
C ARG A 238 -22.36 -21.28 21.84
N SER A 239 -22.08 -22.29 21.02
CA SER A 239 -22.59 -22.34 19.64
C SER A 239 -24.12 -22.47 19.59
N ALA A 240 -24.72 -23.21 20.53
CA ALA A 240 -26.18 -23.36 20.62
C ALA A 240 -26.87 -22.07 21.09
N MET A 241 -26.28 -21.35 22.05
CA MET A 241 -26.79 -20.03 22.47
C MET A 241 -26.72 -19.02 21.34
N ALA A 242 -25.55 -18.90 20.67
CA ALA A 242 -25.39 -17.99 19.54
C ALA A 242 -26.37 -18.31 18.40
N LEU A 243 -26.71 -19.58 18.19
CA LEU A 243 -27.72 -19.98 17.22
C LEU A 243 -29.13 -19.53 17.64
N ALA A 244 -29.50 -19.70 18.90
CA ALA A 244 -30.79 -19.27 19.43
C ALA A 244 -30.97 -17.74 19.34
N ASP A 245 -29.91 -16.98 19.63
CA ASP A 245 -29.92 -15.51 19.49
C ASP A 245 -30.20 -15.09 18.03
N ILE A 246 -29.55 -15.77 17.06
CA ILE A 246 -29.78 -15.50 15.62
C ILE A 246 -31.20 -15.93 15.21
N GLU A 247 -31.71 -17.07 15.70
CA GLU A 247 -33.09 -17.51 15.43
C GLU A 247 -34.12 -16.51 15.93
N GLN A 248 -33.88 -15.91 17.11
CA GLN A 248 -34.72 -14.85 17.67
C GLN A 248 -34.64 -13.56 16.84
N GLU A 249 -33.44 -13.13 16.45
CA GLU A 249 -33.23 -11.92 15.64
C GLU A 249 -33.91 -12.02 14.27
N LEU A 250 -33.87 -13.20 13.65
CA LEU A 250 -34.43 -13.44 12.32
C LEU A 250 -35.88 -13.94 12.32
N GLY A 251 -36.49 -14.12 13.50
CA GLY A 251 -37.86 -14.62 13.63
C GLY A 251 -38.06 -16.04 13.09
N ILE A 252 -37.02 -16.88 13.13
CA ILE A 252 -37.06 -18.25 12.58
C ILE A 252 -37.76 -19.18 13.56
N THR A 253 -38.95 -19.65 13.20
CA THR A 253 -39.77 -20.55 14.04
C THR A 253 -39.41 -22.02 13.85
N THR A 254 -38.95 -22.42 12.67
CA THR A 254 -38.53 -23.79 12.35
C THR A 254 -37.08 -23.80 11.92
N ARG A 255 -36.25 -24.53 12.70
CA ARG A 255 -34.81 -24.63 12.44
C ARG A 255 -34.53 -25.24 11.07
N TRP A 256 -33.62 -24.63 10.31
CA TRP A 256 -33.27 -25.16 9.00
C TRP A 256 -32.53 -26.50 9.11
N THR A 257 -32.88 -27.41 8.22
CA THR A 257 -32.21 -28.71 8.07
C THR A 257 -31.28 -28.72 6.86
N PRO A 258 -30.32 -29.67 6.78
CA PRO A 258 -29.45 -29.81 5.61
C PRO A 258 -30.16 -29.98 4.26
N THR A 259 -31.44 -30.35 4.27
CA THR A 259 -32.29 -30.53 3.08
C THR A 259 -33.20 -29.34 2.78
N SER A 260 -33.24 -28.32 3.65
CA SER A 260 -34.08 -27.14 3.47
C SER A 260 -33.55 -26.27 2.32
N PRO A 261 -34.39 -25.76 1.40
CA PRO A 261 -33.94 -24.91 0.30
C PRO A 261 -33.13 -23.69 0.76
N SER A 262 -33.58 -23.02 1.82
CA SER A 262 -32.88 -21.87 2.41
C SER A 262 -31.51 -22.22 2.98
N TYR A 263 -31.36 -23.42 3.56
CA TYR A 263 -30.06 -23.90 4.04
C TYR A 263 -29.11 -24.19 2.89
N ILE A 264 -29.60 -24.80 1.81
CA ILE A 264 -28.78 -25.12 0.63
C ILE A 264 -28.30 -23.83 -0.02
N ALA A 265 -29.19 -22.87 -0.29
CA ALA A 265 -28.84 -21.57 -0.86
C ALA A 265 -27.83 -20.80 0.00
N ALA A 266 -28.09 -20.67 1.31
CA ALA A 266 -27.18 -20.00 2.22
C ALA A 266 -25.83 -20.73 2.37
N LYS A 267 -25.80 -22.06 2.19
CA LYS A 267 -24.57 -22.86 2.22
C LYS A 267 -23.73 -22.66 0.97
N GLU A 268 -24.36 -22.50 -0.20
CA GLU A 268 -23.68 -22.13 -1.44
C GLU A 268 -23.09 -20.72 -1.36
N GLU A 269 -23.84 -19.78 -0.81
CA GLU A 269 -23.37 -18.42 -0.56
C GLU A 269 -22.22 -18.40 0.47
N ALA A 270 -22.34 -19.16 1.57
CA ALA A 270 -21.28 -19.30 2.57
C ALA A 270 -19.98 -19.90 2.01
N ARG A 271 -20.07 -20.86 1.07
CA ARG A 271 -18.90 -21.40 0.34
C ARG A 271 -18.23 -20.31 -0.51
N SER A 272 -19.04 -19.48 -1.17
CA SER A 272 -18.55 -18.34 -1.96
C SER A 272 -17.82 -17.32 -1.06
N LEU A 273 -18.36 -17.03 0.13
CA LEU A 273 -17.70 -16.16 1.12
C LEU A 273 -16.43 -16.79 1.70
N GLU A 274 -16.42 -18.10 1.95
CA GLU A 274 -15.22 -18.81 2.43
C GLU A 274 -14.09 -18.77 1.39
N TYR A 275 -14.43 -18.93 0.11
CA TYR A 275 -13.52 -18.71 -1.01
C TYR A 275 -12.98 -17.28 -1.04
N GLN A 276 -13.85 -16.27 -0.97
CA GLN A 276 -13.42 -14.86 -0.93
C GLN A 276 -12.49 -14.56 0.25
N ARG A 277 -12.79 -15.08 1.45
CA ARG A 277 -11.92 -14.89 2.63
C ARG A 277 -10.58 -15.61 2.52
N ALA A 278 -10.58 -16.83 1.96
CA ALA A 278 -9.35 -17.58 1.74
C ALA A 278 -8.43 -16.85 0.76
N LEU A 279 -9.03 -16.24 -0.25
CA LEU A 279 -8.36 -15.39 -1.22
C LEU A 279 -7.87 -14.06 -0.59
N ASP A 280 -8.71 -13.30 0.13
CA ASP A 280 -8.29 -12.06 0.84
C ASP A 280 -7.08 -12.32 1.75
N ARG A 281 -7.09 -13.49 2.41
CA ARG A 281 -5.98 -13.90 3.28
C ARG A 281 -4.71 -14.21 2.47
N LEU A 282 -4.86 -14.79 1.29
CA LEU A 282 -3.73 -15.06 0.40
C LEU A 282 -3.17 -13.76 -0.20
N GLU A 283 -4.02 -12.83 -0.66
CA GLU A 283 -3.66 -11.47 -1.09
C GLU A 283 -2.79 -10.79 -0.05
N LEU A 284 -3.31 -10.66 1.17
CA LEU A 284 -2.63 -10.00 2.28
C LEU A 284 -1.23 -10.56 2.49
N LEU A 285 -1.07 -11.89 2.45
CA LEU A 285 0.22 -12.56 2.66
C LEU A 285 1.20 -12.32 1.51
N VAL A 286 0.70 -12.18 0.28
CA VAL A 286 1.52 -11.81 -0.89
C VAL A 286 1.98 -10.35 -0.77
N VAL A 287 1.08 -9.42 -0.42
CA VAL A 287 1.40 -8.00 -0.16
C VAL A 287 2.53 -7.87 0.84
N GLU A 288 2.29 -8.52 1.97
CA GLU A 288 3.22 -8.63 3.06
C GLU A 288 4.58 -9.11 2.52
N ARG A 289 4.62 -10.25 1.83
CA ARG A 289 5.88 -10.76 1.27
C ARG A 289 6.58 -9.76 0.34
N LEU A 290 5.86 -9.06 -0.55
CA LEU A 290 6.42 -8.05 -1.44
C LEU A 290 7.08 -6.90 -0.66
N PHE A 291 6.44 -6.36 0.37
CA PHE A 291 7.05 -5.34 1.23
C PHE A 291 8.32 -5.82 1.93
N GLU A 292 8.37 -7.08 2.32
CA GLU A 292 9.57 -7.68 2.93
C GLU A 292 10.73 -7.81 1.94
N LEU A 293 10.44 -8.22 0.71
CA LEU A 293 11.44 -8.29 -0.37
C LEU A 293 12.04 -6.91 -0.65
N THR A 294 11.23 -5.87 -0.71
CA THR A 294 11.77 -4.52 -0.94
C THR A 294 12.61 -4.04 0.24
N LYS A 295 12.21 -4.32 1.49
CA LYS A 295 13.04 -4.02 2.66
C LYS A 295 14.39 -4.74 2.62
N MET A 296 14.46 -5.91 2.00
CA MET A 296 15.73 -6.63 1.79
C MET A 296 16.68 -5.90 0.85
N ASN A 297 16.14 -5.18 -0.13
CA ASN A 297 16.89 -4.43 -1.14
C ASN A 297 17.23 -2.99 -0.73
N GLN A 298 16.83 -2.54 0.47
CA GLN A 298 17.18 -1.20 0.98
C GLN A 298 18.66 -1.12 1.39
N SER A 299 19.37 -0.16 0.82
CA SER A 299 20.75 0.20 1.17
C SER A 299 20.81 0.75 2.60
N GLY A 300 21.88 0.40 3.34
CA GLY A 300 22.04 0.78 4.76
C GLY A 300 21.48 -0.23 5.79
N THR A 301 20.97 -1.38 5.36
CA THR A 301 20.50 -2.43 6.28
C THR A 301 21.67 -3.21 6.91
N GLY A 302 21.87 -3.03 8.22
CA GLY A 302 22.89 -3.77 8.98
C GLY A 302 22.68 -5.29 8.94
N TYR A 303 23.75 -6.06 9.09
CA TYR A 303 23.73 -7.54 8.96
C TYR A 303 22.65 -8.23 9.83
N LYS A 304 22.47 -7.78 11.07
CA LYS A 304 21.42 -8.30 11.97
C LYS A 304 20.01 -8.06 11.42
N MET A 305 19.75 -6.90 10.83
CA MET A 305 18.46 -6.57 10.22
C MET A 305 18.19 -7.46 9.00
N ARG A 306 19.20 -7.65 8.14
CA ARG A 306 19.11 -8.59 7.00
C ARG A 306 18.78 -10.01 7.43
N LYS A 307 19.38 -10.51 8.51
CA LYS A 307 19.06 -11.84 9.07
C LYS A 307 17.61 -11.94 9.59
N HIS A 308 17.09 -10.87 10.18
CA HIS A 308 15.68 -10.81 10.61
C HIS A 308 14.73 -10.78 9.41
N ILE A 309 15.00 -9.97 8.39
CA ILE A 309 14.21 -9.90 7.15
C ILE A 309 14.18 -11.29 6.47
N ALA A 310 15.32 -11.96 6.35
CA ALA A 310 15.39 -13.29 5.75
C ALA A 310 14.55 -14.34 6.52
N LYS A 311 14.58 -14.32 7.86
CA LYS A 311 13.74 -15.21 8.68
C LYS A 311 12.25 -14.90 8.50
N SER A 312 11.89 -13.63 8.44
CA SER A 312 10.52 -13.18 8.21
C SER A 312 10.02 -13.64 6.85
N LEU A 313 10.84 -13.50 5.81
CA LEU A 313 10.56 -13.95 4.45
C LEU A 313 10.31 -15.47 4.36
N GLN A 314 11.09 -16.27 5.08
CA GLN A 314 10.89 -17.72 5.16
C GLN A 314 9.57 -18.08 5.86
N ALA A 315 9.26 -17.41 6.98
CA ALA A 315 8.00 -17.60 7.70
C ALA A 315 6.80 -17.21 6.83
N ARG A 316 6.89 -16.08 6.13
CA ARG A 316 5.88 -15.61 5.17
C ARG A 316 5.70 -16.55 4.00
N SER A 317 6.78 -17.05 3.42
CA SER A 317 6.70 -18.04 2.33
C SER A 317 6.00 -19.33 2.78
N LYS A 318 6.16 -19.76 4.05
CA LYS A 318 5.40 -20.89 4.62
C LYS A 318 3.92 -20.56 4.81
N ALA A 319 3.61 -19.34 5.26
CA ALA A 319 2.25 -18.86 5.42
C ALA A 319 1.51 -18.78 4.07
N VAL A 320 2.19 -18.28 3.02
CA VAL A 320 1.66 -18.24 1.65
C VAL A 320 1.29 -19.64 1.16
N ARG A 321 2.15 -20.68 1.31
CA ARG A 321 1.75 -22.05 0.87
C ARG A 321 0.53 -22.57 1.61
N SER A 322 0.46 -22.31 2.91
CA SER A 322 -0.71 -22.70 3.72
C SER A 322 -1.97 -21.98 3.25
N ALA A 323 -1.85 -20.72 2.83
CA ALA A 323 -2.96 -19.94 2.29
C ALA A 323 -3.36 -20.40 0.89
N VAL A 324 -2.41 -20.73 0.00
CA VAL A 324 -2.67 -21.35 -1.31
C VAL A 324 -3.44 -22.66 -1.16
N ALA A 325 -3.04 -23.53 -0.22
CA ALA A 325 -3.76 -24.78 0.04
C ALA A 325 -5.21 -24.53 0.48
N LYS A 326 -5.45 -23.53 1.34
CA LYS A 326 -6.80 -23.15 1.77
C LYS A 326 -7.62 -22.53 0.65
N TYR A 327 -7.01 -21.67 -0.15
CA TYR A 327 -7.61 -21.09 -1.34
C TYR A 327 -8.06 -22.19 -2.31
N ASN A 328 -7.16 -23.11 -2.67
CA ASN A 328 -7.45 -24.21 -3.60
C ASN A 328 -8.55 -25.14 -3.06
N ALA A 329 -8.60 -25.40 -1.75
CA ALA A 329 -9.67 -26.17 -1.15
C ALA A 329 -11.03 -25.44 -1.22
N ALA A 330 -11.05 -24.12 -0.98
CA ALA A 330 -12.26 -23.32 -1.07
C ALA A 330 -12.71 -23.13 -2.54
N ALA A 331 -11.77 -22.96 -3.46
CA ALA A 331 -11.98 -22.84 -4.90
C ALA A 331 -12.72 -24.07 -5.48
N ALA A 332 -12.29 -25.27 -5.07
CA ALA A 332 -12.94 -26.53 -5.45
C ALA A 332 -14.35 -26.72 -4.84
N ALA A 333 -14.67 -25.99 -3.75
CA ALA A 333 -15.94 -26.12 -3.03
C ALA A 333 -17.03 -25.16 -3.55
N VAL A 334 -16.68 -24.14 -4.33
CA VAL A 334 -17.62 -23.20 -4.96
C VAL A 334 -18.25 -23.85 -6.21
N THR A 335 -19.45 -23.43 -6.59
CA THR A 335 -20.14 -23.90 -7.80
C THR A 335 -20.38 -22.73 -8.75
N PRO A 336 -19.84 -22.75 -9.99
CA PRO A 336 -18.89 -23.75 -10.52
C PRO A 336 -17.53 -23.71 -9.78
N PRO A 337 -16.77 -24.83 -9.77
CA PRO A 337 -15.43 -24.86 -9.21
C PRO A 337 -14.53 -23.80 -9.85
N ARG A 338 -13.67 -23.17 -9.04
CA ARG A 338 -12.71 -22.16 -9.49
C ARG A 338 -11.35 -22.79 -9.78
N ASP A 339 -10.56 -22.11 -10.61
CA ASP A 339 -9.23 -22.57 -10.99
C ASP A 339 -8.29 -22.63 -9.78
N HIS A 340 -7.47 -23.68 -9.78
CA HIS A 340 -6.39 -23.85 -8.82
C HIS A 340 -5.27 -22.87 -9.13
N VAL A 341 -4.69 -22.29 -8.08
CA VAL A 341 -3.54 -21.42 -8.19
C VAL A 341 -2.31 -22.16 -7.71
N ASP A 342 -1.27 -22.16 -8.53
CA ASP A 342 0.02 -22.74 -8.16
C ASP A 342 0.86 -21.77 -7.34
N ILE A 343 1.67 -22.32 -6.43
CA ILE A 343 2.54 -21.50 -5.59
C ILE A 343 3.63 -20.80 -6.39
N GLU A 344 4.19 -21.43 -7.43
CA GLU A 344 5.24 -20.81 -8.24
C GLU A 344 4.66 -19.59 -8.94
N GLN A 345 3.47 -19.74 -9.54
CA GLN A 345 2.71 -18.65 -10.12
C GLN A 345 2.41 -17.52 -9.11
N VAL A 346 2.06 -17.86 -7.85
CA VAL A 346 1.82 -16.85 -6.79
C VAL A 346 3.07 -16.10 -6.39
N LEU A 347 4.22 -16.78 -6.43
CA LEU A 347 5.51 -16.17 -6.12
C LEU A 347 6.05 -15.37 -7.31
N GLU A 348 5.65 -15.70 -8.54
CA GLU A 348 5.92 -14.99 -9.79
C GLU A 348 5.06 -13.74 -9.97
N TYR A 349 3.86 -13.69 -9.38
CA TYR A 349 3.05 -12.48 -9.40
C TYR A 349 3.81 -11.31 -8.79
N ALA A 350 4.21 -10.39 -9.66
CA ALA A 350 4.92 -9.19 -9.28
C ALA A 350 3.97 -8.14 -8.66
N PHE A 351 2.67 -8.24 -8.93
CA PHE A 351 1.68 -7.22 -8.58
C PHE A 351 0.40 -7.83 -8.01
N LEU A 352 -0.22 -7.16 -7.02
CA LEU A 352 -1.54 -7.56 -6.53
C LEU A 352 -2.65 -7.46 -7.57
N ALA A 353 -2.48 -6.58 -8.56
CA ALA A 353 -3.41 -6.43 -9.66
C ALA A 353 -3.64 -7.74 -10.43
N ASP A 354 -2.60 -8.58 -10.50
CA ASP A 354 -2.68 -9.89 -11.14
C ASP A 354 -3.45 -10.89 -10.28
N PHE A 355 -3.46 -10.67 -8.96
CA PHE A 355 -4.17 -11.49 -7.99
C PHE A 355 -5.65 -11.11 -7.86
N ASP A 356 -6.00 -9.82 -7.87
CA ASP A 356 -7.41 -9.37 -7.90
C ASP A 356 -8.16 -9.83 -9.16
N LEU A 357 -7.44 -10.11 -10.26
CA LEU A 357 -8.06 -10.74 -11.42
C LEU A 357 -8.53 -12.17 -11.12
N LEU A 358 -7.78 -12.92 -10.30
CA LEU A 358 -8.13 -14.27 -9.89
C LEU A 358 -9.33 -14.27 -8.94
N ARG A 359 -9.43 -13.23 -8.09
CA ARG A 359 -10.56 -12.98 -7.17
C ARG A 359 -11.92 -13.03 -7.86
N HIS A 360 -11.92 -12.51 -9.07
CA HIS A 360 -13.10 -12.14 -9.79
C HIS A 360 -13.28 -12.94 -11.07
N SER A 361 -12.67 -14.13 -11.11
CA SER A 361 -12.77 -15.18 -12.13
C SER A 361 -14.20 -15.71 -12.37
N HIS A 362 -15.25 -14.89 -12.23
CA HIS A 362 -16.35 -14.94 -13.19
C HIS A 362 -15.70 -15.06 -14.56
N HIS A 363 -16.05 -16.12 -15.31
CA HIS A 363 -15.44 -16.49 -16.60
C HIS A 363 -15.46 -15.38 -17.68
N GLU A 364 -15.91 -14.18 -17.34
CA GLU A 364 -16.08 -13.00 -18.16
C GLU A 364 -14.95 -11.98 -18.00
N VAL A 365 -14.24 -11.87 -16.87
CA VAL A 365 -13.15 -10.87 -16.73
C VAL A 365 -12.02 -11.15 -17.71
N HIS A 366 -11.60 -12.40 -17.82
CA HIS A 366 -10.56 -12.80 -18.78
C HIS A 366 -11.01 -12.66 -20.25
N ARG A 367 -12.33 -12.51 -20.50
CA ARG A 367 -12.86 -12.19 -21.83
C ARG A 367 -12.82 -10.69 -22.13
N GLN A 368 -12.66 -9.85 -21.11
CA GLN A 368 -12.51 -8.42 -21.31
C GLN A 368 -11.13 -8.13 -21.91
N TYR A 369 -11.13 -7.36 -23.00
CA TYR A 369 -9.92 -7.02 -23.74
C TYR A 369 -8.87 -6.31 -22.86
N TRP A 370 -9.33 -5.44 -21.95
CA TRP A 370 -8.49 -4.70 -21.00
C TRP A 370 -7.90 -5.54 -19.86
N ALA A 371 -8.39 -6.77 -19.65
CA ALA A 371 -7.87 -7.68 -18.62
C ALA A 371 -6.70 -8.54 -19.12
N ARG A 372 -6.45 -8.58 -20.43
CA ARG A 372 -5.38 -9.37 -21.05
C ARG A 372 -4.00 -8.85 -20.59
N PRO A 373 -3.10 -9.72 -20.10
CA PRO A 373 -1.79 -9.29 -19.58
C PRO A 373 -0.96 -8.48 -20.57
N ALA A 374 -0.95 -8.90 -21.84
CA ALA A 374 -0.23 -8.21 -22.90
C ALA A 374 -0.79 -6.80 -23.13
N TYR A 375 -2.11 -6.68 -23.38
CA TYR A 375 -2.81 -5.38 -23.49
C TYR A 375 -2.51 -4.45 -22.31
N ARG A 376 -2.57 -4.94 -21.06
CA ARG A 376 -2.24 -4.15 -19.86
C ARG A 376 -0.80 -3.68 -19.81
N ALA A 377 0.14 -4.53 -20.23
CA ALA A 377 1.54 -4.17 -20.29
C ALA A 377 1.76 -3.02 -21.28
N VAL A 378 1.09 -3.06 -22.45
CA VAL A 378 1.12 -1.95 -23.42
C VAL A 378 0.47 -0.70 -22.83
N MET A 379 -0.72 -0.83 -22.24
CA MET A 379 -1.46 0.26 -21.62
C MET A 379 -0.62 0.99 -20.56
N ASN A 380 0.02 0.27 -19.65
CA ASN A 380 0.86 0.85 -18.60
C ASN A 380 2.07 1.60 -19.19
N ARG A 381 2.70 1.04 -20.23
CA ARG A 381 3.80 1.71 -20.93
C ARG A 381 3.33 2.97 -21.66
N TRP A 382 2.15 2.93 -22.27
CA TRP A 382 1.55 4.08 -22.92
C TRP A 382 1.24 5.21 -21.92
N PHE A 383 0.59 4.90 -20.79
CA PHE A 383 0.36 5.90 -19.73
C PHE A 383 1.68 6.48 -19.21
N ARG A 384 2.73 5.67 -19.11
CA ARG A 384 4.06 6.14 -18.70
C ARG A 384 4.67 7.12 -19.70
N LEU A 385 4.46 6.93 -21.01
CA LEU A 385 4.84 7.90 -22.04
C LEU A 385 4.09 9.21 -21.86
N GLU A 386 2.77 9.16 -21.68
CA GLU A 386 1.95 10.36 -21.43
C GLU A 386 2.43 11.13 -20.19
N ARG A 387 2.67 10.42 -19.09
CA ARG A 387 3.24 10.99 -17.86
C ARG A 387 4.63 11.60 -18.08
N ALA A 388 5.49 10.98 -18.89
CA ALA A 388 6.80 11.56 -19.23
C ALA A 388 6.67 12.85 -20.06
N ARG A 389 5.71 12.93 -21.00
CA ARG A 389 5.42 14.16 -21.76
C ARG A 389 4.95 15.29 -20.85
N GLU A 390 4.12 14.98 -19.87
CA GLU A 390 3.69 15.93 -18.84
C GLU A 390 4.86 16.40 -17.97
N GLU A 391 5.74 15.48 -17.56
CA GLU A 391 6.91 15.81 -16.76
C GLU A 391 7.84 16.78 -17.50
N ILE A 392 8.11 16.58 -18.79
CA ILE A 392 8.93 17.52 -19.58
C ILE A 392 8.34 18.93 -19.54
N LYS A 393 7.04 19.07 -19.77
CA LYS A 393 6.35 20.38 -19.72
C LYS A 393 6.48 21.02 -18.33
N ARG A 394 6.36 20.23 -17.27
CA ARG A 394 6.52 20.70 -15.90
C ARG A 394 7.96 21.12 -15.61
N LEU A 395 8.93 20.30 -15.98
CA LEU A 395 10.35 20.58 -15.77
C LEU A 395 10.82 21.80 -16.56
N ASP A 396 10.30 22.05 -17.76
CA ASP A 396 10.59 23.29 -18.50
C ASP A 396 10.19 24.54 -17.70
N VAL A 397 9.04 24.48 -17.02
CA VAL A 397 8.56 25.55 -16.14
C VAL A 397 9.40 25.62 -14.86
N GLU A 398 9.63 24.48 -14.19
CA GLU A 398 10.33 24.43 -12.91
C GLU A 398 11.82 24.77 -13.04
N ILE A 399 12.48 24.39 -14.13
CA ILE A 399 13.86 24.82 -14.41
C ILE A 399 13.93 26.34 -14.58
N ARG A 400 13.01 26.93 -15.36
CA ARG A 400 12.96 28.40 -15.53
C ARG A 400 12.68 29.09 -14.19
N ARG A 401 11.74 28.58 -13.40
CA ARG A 401 11.44 29.09 -12.06
C ARG A 401 12.65 29.00 -11.14
N PHE A 402 13.35 27.88 -11.13
CA PHE A 402 14.54 27.67 -10.31
C PHE A 402 15.66 28.64 -10.69
N VAL A 403 15.91 28.85 -11.99
CA VAL A 403 16.87 29.84 -12.48
C VAL A 403 16.49 31.27 -12.08
N THR A 404 15.20 31.61 -12.22
CA THR A 404 14.67 32.93 -11.86
C THR A 404 14.79 33.17 -10.36
N TRP A 405 14.40 32.18 -9.56
CA TRP A 405 14.50 32.21 -8.11
C TRP A 405 15.95 32.35 -7.63
N MET A 406 16.92 31.62 -8.22
CA MET A 406 18.33 31.78 -7.86
C MET A 406 18.82 33.22 -8.11
N ARG A 407 18.50 33.79 -9.29
CA ARG A 407 18.83 35.18 -9.61
C ARG A 407 18.20 36.14 -8.61
N ASP A 408 16.89 36.02 -8.39
CA ASP A 408 16.11 36.96 -7.59
C ASP A 408 16.50 36.90 -6.11
N GLU A 409 16.73 35.69 -5.57
CA GLU A 409 17.25 35.50 -4.22
C GLU A 409 18.63 36.15 -4.09
N SER A 410 19.54 35.89 -5.03
CA SER A 410 20.88 36.50 -5.02
C SER A 410 20.79 38.03 -5.03
N VAL A 411 20.01 38.63 -5.94
CA VAL A 411 19.82 40.09 -6.01
C VAL A 411 19.19 40.65 -4.74
N PHE A 412 18.17 39.97 -4.21
CA PHE A 412 17.47 40.38 -2.99
C PHE A 412 18.42 40.39 -1.78
N LEU A 413 19.16 39.31 -1.58
CA LEU A 413 20.08 39.17 -0.44
C LEU A 413 21.19 40.22 -0.50
N HIS A 414 21.80 40.44 -1.67
CA HIS A 414 22.80 41.50 -1.85
C HIS A 414 22.23 42.89 -1.56
N LYS A 415 21.02 43.17 -2.03
CA LYS A 415 20.36 44.46 -1.79
C LYS A 415 20.09 44.68 -0.30
N ARG A 416 19.49 43.70 0.38
CA ARG A 416 19.16 43.77 1.81
C ARG A 416 20.42 43.89 2.67
N GLU A 417 21.47 43.15 2.36
CA GLU A 417 22.75 43.26 3.08
C GLU A 417 23.29 44.69 3.02
N ARG A 418 23.29 45.33 1.84
CA ARG A 418 23.77 46.72 1.68
C ARG A 418 22.93 47.73 2.48
N GLU A 419 21.62 47.57 2.49
CA GLU A 419 20.71 48.48 3.21
C GLU A 419 20.84 48.37 4.72
N LEU A 420 21.08 47.17 5.25
CA LEU A 420 21.32 46.98 6.68
C LEU A 420 22.68 47.53 7.12
N ARG A 421 23.70 47.42 6.26
CA ARG A 421 25.01 48.04 6.47
C ARG A 421 25.01 49.57 6.32
N TRP A 422 23.92 50.16 5.82
CA TRP A 422 23.79 51.60 5.73
C TRP A 422 23.49 52.20 7.11
N THR A 423 24.32 53.13 7.57
CA THR A 423 24.26 53.68 8.94
C THR A 423 23.62 55.05 9.03
N GLU A 424 23.45 55.75 7.90
CA GLU A 424 22.94 57.12 7.89
C GLU A 424 21.49 57.19 8.35
N GLY A 425 21.19 58.10 9.29
CA GLY A 425 19.84 58.32 9.82
C GLY A 425 19.35 57.32 10.87
N LYS A 426 20.23 56.43 11.37
CA LYS A 426 19.90 55.42 12.40
C LYS A 426 20.49 55.76 13.77
N THR A 427 19.84 55.29 14.83
CA THR A 427 20.39 55.37 16.20
C THR A 427 21.47 54.30 16.42
N GLU A 428 22.31 54.47 17.44
CA GLU A 428 23.39 53.53 17.75
C GLU A 428 22.89 52.09 17.98
N GLN A 429 21.79 51.91 18.74
CA GLN A 429 21.16 50.61 18.95
C GLN A 429 20.66 49.98 17.64
N GLN A 430 20.05 50.78 16.74
CA GLN A 430 19.57 50.30 15.45
C GLN A 430 20.72 49.86 14.54
N VAL A 431 21.85 50.59 14.59
CA VAL A 431 23.05 50.22 13.83
C VAL A 431 23.62 48.88 14.34
N GLU A 432 23.64 48.65 15.65
CA GLU A 432 24.10 47.39 16.23
C GLU A 432 23.23 46.21 15.80
N ASP A 433 21.91 46.34 15.94
CA ASP A 433 20.94 45.30 15.56
C ASP A 433 20.98 45.00 14.05
N ASP A 434 21.03 46.05 13.21
CA ASP A 434 21.09 45.91 11.75
C ASP A 434 22.42 45.29 11.29
N HIS A 435 23.54 45.62 11.95
CA HIS A 435 24.82 44.99 11.66
C HIS A 435 24.82 43.50 12.00
N ALA A 436 24.25 43.12 13.15
CA ALA A 436 24.11 41.70 13.51
C ALA A 436 23.27 40.93 12.48
N LEU A 437 22.15 41.52 12.04
CA LEU A 437 21.32 40.93 10.99
C LEU A 437 22.03 40.87 9.63
N ALA A 438 22.78 41.91 9.27
CA ALA A 438 23.57 41.95 8.03
C ALA A 438 24.62 40.84 8.00
N VAL A 439 25.26 40.54 9.13
CA VAL A 439 26.20 39.41 9.25
C VAL A 439 25.48 38.09 8.99
N HIS A 440 24.34 37.83 9.63
CA HIS A 440 23.58 36.59 9.41
C HIS A 440 23.07 36.44 7.97
N LEU A 441 22.64 37.54 7.33
CA LEU A 441 22.26 37.54 5.92
C LEU A 441 23.45 37.27 5.01
N ALA A 442 24.61 37.84 5.29
CA ALA A 442 25.83 37.58 4.54
C ALA A 442 26.22 36.09 4.62
N GLU A 443 26.18 35.50 5.81
CA GLU A 443 26.45 34.06 6.00
C GLU A 443 25.44 33.18 5.25
N TYR A 444 24.14 33.53 5.29
CA TYR A 444 23.10 32.82 4.54
C TYR A 444 23.33 32.90 3.03
N ARG A 445 23.59 34.11 2.52
CA ARG A 445 23.91 34.36 1.12
C ARG A 445 25.13 33.56 0.68
N GLU A 446 26.20 33.55 1.46
CA GLU A 446 27.39 32.75 1.15
C GLU A 446 27.10 31.25 1.14
N ARG A 447 26.30 30.74 2.09
CA ARG A 447 25.90 29.31 2.09
C ARG A 447 25.14 28.93 0.81
N ARG A 448 24.17 29.74 0.39
CA ARG A 448 23.38 29.49 -0.84
C ARG A 448 24.20 29.72 -2.11
N GLY A 449 24.95 30.81 -2.18
CA GLY A 449 25.75 31.19 -3.34
C GLY A 449 26.79 30.15 -3.76
N ARG A 450 27.30 29.34 -2.81
CA ARG A 450 28.25 28.25 -3.07
C ARG A 450 27.81 27.28 -4.17
N PHE A 451 26.51 27.09 -4.35
CA PHE A 451 25.99 26.10 -5.29
C PHE A 451 25.47 26.69 -6.61
N GLU A 452 25.30 28.01 -6.71
CA GLU A 452 24.73 28.68 -7.89
C GLU A 452 25.50 28.32 -9.18
N GLN A 453 26.82 28.41 -9.17
CA GLN A 453 27.66 28.07 -10.33
C GLN A 453 27.52 26.59 -10.72
N SER A 454 27.48 25.69 -9.73
CA SER A 454 27.31 24.26 -9.94
C SER A 454 25.93 23.93 -10.53
N HIS A 455 24.88 24.59 -10.02
CA HIS A 455 23.53 24.49 -10.55
C HIS A 455 23.46 24.91 -12.02
N MET A 456 23.97 26.10 -12.33
CA MET A 456 23.98 26.60 -13.71
C MET A 456 24.82 25.71 -14.64
N MET A 457 25.98 25.23 -14.21
CA MET A 457 26.80 24.30 -14.99
C MET A 457 26.04 23.02 -15.33
N ARG A 458 25.31 22.44 -14.36
CA ARG A 458 24.50 21.23 -14.59
C ARG A 458 23.39 21.48 -15.59
N LEU A 459 22.66 22.59 -15.46
CA LEU A 459 21.58 22.96 -16.38
C LEU A 459 22.09 23.21 -17.80
N HIS A 460 23.23 23.89 -17.95
CA HIS A 460 23.88 24.05 -19.26
C HIS A 460 24.36 22.72 -19.84
N THR A 461 24.84 21.81 -19.01
CA THR A 461 25.26 20.47 -19.43
C THR A 461 24.08 19.66 -19.95
N LEU A 462 22.94 19.68 -19.24
CA LEU A 462 21.70 19.06 -19.70
C LEU A 462 21.30 19.58 -21.08
N LYS A 463 21.25 20.91 -21.25
CA LYS A 463 20.86 21.54 -22.51
C LYS A 463 21.83 21.21 -23.65
N ARG A 464 23.14 21.18 -23.37
CA ARG A 464 24.17 20.78 -24.35
C ARG A 464 24.05 19.33 -24.77
N ARG A 465 23.80 18.43 -23.81
CA ARG A 465 23.71 16.98 -24.02
C ARG A 465 22.51 16.61 -24.89
N TRP A 466 21.36 17.22 -24.63
CA TRP A 466 20.08 16.85 -25.26
C TRP A 466 19.67 17.79 -26.39
N GLY A 467 20.38 18.91 -26.59
CA GLY A 467 20.18 19.83 -27.71
C GLY A 467 18.74 20.28 -27.83
N THR A 468 18.15 20.08 -29.02
CA THR A 468 16.76 20.47 -29.33
C THR A 468 15.71 19.67 -28.55
N ARG A 469 16.07 18.53 -27.94
CA ARG A 469 15.16 17.75 -27.08
C ARG A 469 15.01 18.36 -25.69
N CYS A 470 15.90 19.28 -25.28
CA CYS A 470 15.77 20.04 -24.03
C CYS A 470 15.21 21.42 -24.33
N THR A 471 13.91 21.59 -24.09
CA THR A 471 13.16 22.82 -24.34
C THR A 471 13.21 23.82 -23.19
N ALA A 472 13.82 23.44 -22.06
CA ALA A 472 13.92 24.29 -20.88
C ALA A 472 14.67 25.61 -21.17
N SER A 473 14.06 26.72 -20.74
CA SER A 473 14.69 28.03 -20.77
C SER A 473 15.61 28.18 -19.57
N LEU A 474 16.86 28.58 -19.83
CA LEU A 474 17.82 28.99 -18.80
C LEU A 474 17.89 30.50 -18.65
N THR A 475 17.01 31.22 -19.35
CA THR A 475 16.86 32.66 -19.18
C THR A 475 15.85 32.91 -18.06
N PRO A 476 16.23 33.66 -17.02
CA PRO A 476 15.29 34.09 -15.99
C PRO A 476 14.09 34.83 -16.59
N GLY A 477 12.90 34.66 -16.01
CA GLY A 477 11.75 35.52 -16.30
C GLY A 477 10.43 34.89 -16.02
#